data_AF-A0A7J6RG82-F1
#
_entry.id   AF-A0A7J6RG82-F1
#
_cell.length_a   1.000
_cell.length_b   1.000
_cell.length_c   1.000
_cell.angle_alpha   90.00
_cell.angle_beta   90.00
_cell.angle_gamma   90.00
#
_symmetry.space_group_name_H-M   'P 1'
#
loop_
_entity.id
_entity.type
_entity.pdbx_description
1 polymer ?
#
loop_
_entity_poly.entity_id
_entity_poly.type
_entity_poly.pdbx_seq_one_letter_code
_entity_poly.pdbx_strand_id
1 'polypeptide(L)'
;MKVKTYLKQFITIITARLKIIDYHSSLLGTGDDRDAKINRRREEKRLKQKYMNIKYHLNNGKDDDDEEFERDCYISLIKYFTLLSVDEVRMLEIEIECLQQREAECDDDDRGRGRENDLRHAPPTMERRQPWVVRLDAPTVAAPESRRNRLNVRDQVFKPDIPMPTMTLDEWARLEQQNLISSSNNQQEQPREGDASSDSSSDDNSDEEAELKARKWDDWKDDHPRGAGNKMTNIG
;
A
#
# COMPACT_ATOMS: atom_id res chain seq x y z
N MET A 1 23.01 -11.94 4.45
CA MET A 1 22.95 -13.35 4.89
C MET A 1 23.06 -13.57 6.40
N LYS A 2 24.06 -13.03 7.12
CA LYS A 2 24.25 -13.28 8.57
C LYS A 2 23.05 -12.88 9.46
N VAL A 3 22.32 -11.83 9.11
CA VAL A 3 21.13 -11.37 9.87
C VAL A 3 20.03 -12.43 9.87
N LYS A 4 19.69 -12.98 8.70
CA LYS A 4 18.72 -14.07 8.54
C LYS A 4 19.06 -15.27 9.42
N THR A 5 20.33 -15.65 9.49
CA THR A 5 20.77 -16.77 10.33
C THR A 5 20.59 -16.48 11.82
N TYR A 6 20.90 -15.27 12.28
CA TYR A 6 20.69 -14.88 13.68
C TYR A 6 19.19 -14.85 14.05
N LEU A 7 18.34 -14.33 13.18
CA LEU A 7 16.89 -14.32 13.41
C LEU A 7 16.30 -15.74 13.46
N LYS A 8 16.72 -16.64 12.56
CA LYS A 8 16.31 -18.05 12.61
C LYS A 8 16.79 -18.74 13.90
N GLN A 9 18.01 -18.46 14.34
CA GLN A 9 18.53 -18.98 15.61
C GLN A 9 17.73 -18.46 16.81
N PHE A 10 17.42 -17.16 16.84
CA PHE A 10 16.59 -16.55 17.87
C PHE A 10 15.21 -17.22 17.97
N ILE A 11 14.51 -17.37 16.83
CA ILE A 11 13.21 -18.05 16.76
C ILE A 11 13.32 -19.50 17.25
N THR A 12 14.39 -20.21 16.86
CA THR A 12 14.63 -21.60 17.27
C THR A 12 14.86 -21.72 18.78
N ILE A 13 15.62 -20.81 19.39
CA ILE A 13 15.84 -20.81 20.84
C ILE A 13 14.51 -20.62 21.58
N ILE A 14 13.67 -19.71 21.11
CA ILE A 14 12.40 -19.37 21.78
C ILE A 14 11.37 -20.49 21.66
N THR A 15 11.27 -21.12 20.49
CA THR A 15 10.28 -22.17 20.23
C THR A 15 10.74 -23.54 20.73
N ALA A 16 11.97 -23.95 20.44
CA ALA A 16 12.45 -25.29 20.75
C ALA A 16 13.03 -25.43 22.17
N ARG A 17 13.75 -24.41 22.67
CA ARG A 17 14.38 -24.48 24.00
C ARG A 17 13.50 -23.89 25.09
N LEU A 18 13.01 -22.66 24.89
CA LEU A 18 12.27 -21.94 25.93
C LEU A 18 10.76 -22.23 25.90
N LYS A 19 10.22 -22.74 24.77
CA LYS A 19 8.80 -23.07 24.56
C LYS A 19 7.86 -21.93 24.98
N ILE A 20 8.30 -20.69 24.80
CA ILE A 20 7.51 -19.48 25.17
C ILE A 20 6.35 -19.29 24.18
N ILE A 21 6.55 -19.72 22.93
CA ILE A 21 5.54 -19.76 21.88
C ILE A 21 5.55 -21.16 21.27
N ASP A 22 4.36 -21.72 21.04
CA ASP A 22 4.22 -23.01 20.39
C ASP A 22 4.60 -22.91 18.91
N TYR A 23 5.46 -23.82 18.46
CA TYR A 23 5.99 -23.86 17.10
C TYR A 23 4.90 -24.11 16.06
N HIS A 24 3.85 -24.85 16.44
CA HIS A 24 2.69 -25.13 15.59
C HIS A 24 1.58 -24.10 15.70
N SER A 25 1.78 -23.02 16.47
CA SER A 25 0.81 -21.94 16.52
C SER A 25 0.65 -21.35 15.11
N SER A 26 -0.60 -21.18 14.68
CA SER A 26 -0.97 -20.49 13.42
C SER A 26 -0.23 -19.14 13.26
N LEU A 27 0.19 -18.54 14.39
CA LEU A 27 1.02 -17.34 14.46
C LEU A 27 2.40 -17.47 13.80
N LEU A 28 3.09 -18.60 13.94
CA LEU A 28 4.38 -18.90 13.30
C LEU A 28 4.24 -19.64 11.97
N GLY A 29 3.00 -19.93 11.55
CA GLY A 29 2.72 -20.60 10.30
C GLY A 29 3.37 -19.88 9.11
N THR A 30 4.01 -20.66 8.25
CA THR A 30 4.62 -20.21 7.00
C THR A 30 3.60 -20.00 5.88
N GLY A 31 2.30 -20.12 6.18
CA GLY A 31 1.24 -19.96 5.20
C GLY A 31 1.16 -18.52 4.69
N ASP A 32 0.98 -18.38 3.38
CA ASP A 32 0.64 -17.11 2.71
C ASP A 32 -0.82 -16.69 2.91
N ASP A 33 -1.55 -17.45 3.74
CA ASP A 33 -2.92 -17.16 4.10
C ASP A 33 -3.01 -15.77 4.76
N ARG A 34 -3.77 -14.90 4.11
CA ARG A 34 -4.06 -13.53 4.56
C ARG A 34 -4.48 -13.50 6.04
N ASP A 35 -5.29 -14.48 6.45
CA ASP A 35 -5.78 -14.60 7.83
C ASP A 35 -4.66 -14.87 8.85
N ALA A 36 -3.64 -15.64 8.49
CA ALA A 36 -2.48 -15.86 9.34
C ALA A 36 -1.70 -14.55 9.54
N LYS A 37 -1.56 -13.74 8.48
CA LYS A 37 -0.93 -12.41 8.54
C LYS A 37 -1.75 -11.43 9.39
N ILE A 38 -3.08 -11.44 9.26
CA ILE A 38 -3.98 -10.61 10.08
C ILE A 38 -3.88 -11.01 11.56
N ASN A 39 -3.94 -12.31 11.86
CA ASN A 39 -3.85 -12.82 13.22
C ASN A 39 -2.49 -12.51 13.85
N ARG A 40 -1.39 -12.69 13.11
CA ARG A 40 -0.05 -12.30 13.54
C ARG A 40 0.03 -10.81 13.85
N ARG A 41 -0.50 -9.96 12.96
CA ARG A 41 -0.49 -8.50 13.15
C ARG A 41 -1.34 -8.05 14.32
N ARG A 42 -2.49 -8.71 14.55
CA ARG A 42 -3.36 -8.45 15.70
C ARG A 42 -2.65 -8.82 17.01
N GLU A 43 -2.03 -9.98 17.06
CA GLU A 43 -1.31 -10.46 18.24
C GLU A 43 -0.05 -9.66 18.54
N GLU A 44 0.69 -9.26 17.50
CA GLU A 44 1.82 -8.35 17.62
C GLU A 44 1.41 -7.03 18.29
N LYS A 45 0.30 -6.41 17.82
CA LYS A 45 -0.23 -5.18 18.43
C LYS A 45 -0.62 -5.41 19.90
N ARG A 46 -1.31 -6.51 20.19
CA ARG A 46 -1.74 -6.87 21.55
C ARG A 46 -0.57 -7.02 22.50
N LEU A 47 0.46 -7.76 22.09
CA LEU A 47 1.68 -7.99 22.90
C LEU A 47 2.48 -6.70 23.09
N LYS A 48 2.60 -5.87 22.05
CA LYS A 48 3.27 -4.57 22.14
C LYS A 48 2.57 -3.66 23.15
N GLN A 49 1.24 -3.59 23.08
CA GLN A 49 0.45 -2.79 24.02
C GLN A 49 0.56 -3.33 25.44
N LYS A 50 0.47 -4.65 25.62
CA LYS A 50 0.66 -5.29 26.95
C LYS A 50 2.02 -4.93 27.53
N TYR A 51 3.11 -5.09 26.78
CA TYR A 51 4.46 -4.72 27.21
C TYR A 51 4.57 -3.23 27.55
N MET A 52 4.03 -2.33 26.72
CA MET A 52 4.12 -0.89 26.96
C MET A 52 3.36 -0.47 28.23
N ASN A 53 2.17 -1.04 28.46
CA ASN A 53 1.39 -0.77 29.65
C ASN A 53 2.13 -1.25 30.91
N ILE A 54 2.60 -2.51 30.89
CA ILE A 54 3.35 -3.10 32.02
C ILE A 54 4.62 -2.29 32.28
N LYS A 55 5.36 -1.91 31.25
CA LYS A 55 6.56 -1.07 31.38
C LYS A 55 6.27 0.31 31.96
N TYR A 56 5.16 0.94 31.58
CA TYR A 56 4.75 2.22 32.14
C TYR A 56 4.44 2.10 33.63
N HIS A 57 3.73 1.04 34.02
CA HIS A 57 3.44 0.76 35.42
C HIS A 57 4.71 0.43 36.22
N LEU A 58 5.64 -0.36 35.67
CA LEU A 58 6.90 -0.70 36.33
C LEU A 58 7.79 0.55 36.56
N ASN A 59 7.81 1.49 35.61
CA ASN A 59 8.60 2.72 35.73
C ASN A 59 8.01 3.74 36.71
N ASN A 60 6.70 3.70 36.95
CA ASN A 60 5.98 4.71 37.75
C ASN A 60 5.40 4.18 39.06
N GLY A 61 5.34 2.85 39.22
CA GLY A 61 4.88 2.15 40.41
C GLY A 61 5.94 2.20 41.51
N LYS A 62 5.48 2.26 42.77
CA LYS A 62 6.32 2.30 43.98
C LYS A 62 6.54 0.93 44.62
N ASP A 63 5.97 -0.12 44.04
CA ASP A 63 6.00 -1.47 44.58
C ASP A 63 7.07 -2.26 43.81
N ASP A 64 8.30 -2.21 44.33
CA ASP A 64 9.51 -2.85 43.77
C ASP A 64 9.48 -4.40 43.85
N ASP A 65 8.44 -5.00 44.44
CA ASP A 65 8.38 -6.43 44.79
C ASP A 65 7.51 -7.30 43.86
N ASP A 66 6.99 -6.76 42.76
CA ASP A 66 6.17 -7.54 41.81
C ASP A 66 7.04 -8.22 40.73
N GLU A 67 7.93 -9.14 41.14
CA GLU A 67 8.79 -9.94 40.22
C GLU A 67 7.99 -10.62 39.10
N GLU A 68 6.76 -11.04 39.40
CA GLU A 68 5.87 -11.67 38.42
C GLU A 68 5.44 -10.70 37.32
N PHE A 69 5.27 -9.42 37.64
CA PHE A 69 4.90 -8.38 36.69
C PHE A 69 6.07 -8.02 35.76
N GLU A 70 7.29 -7.97 36.30
CA GLU A 70 8.50 -7.80 35.50
C GLU A 70 8.72 -9.01 34.56
N ARG A 71 8.52 -10.23 35.05
CA ARG A 71 8.59 -11.44 34.23
C ARG A 71 7.58 -11.39 33.08
N ASP A 72 6.34 -10.99 33.35
CA ASP A 72 5.29 -10.86 32.35
C ASP A 72 5.59 -9.78 31.30
N CYS A 73 6.29 -8.70 31.71
CA CYS A 73 6.83 -7.68 30.83
C CYS A 73 7.79 -8.28 29.80
N TYR A 74 8.82 -9.00 30.26
CA TYR A 74 9.83 -9.59 29.38
C TYR A 74 9.28 -10.72 28.54
N ILE A 75 8.38 -11.55 29.06
CA ILE A 75 7.71 -12.60 28.27
C ILE A 75 6.92 -11.96 27.13
N SER A 76 6.16 -10.88 27.40
CA SER A 76 5.40 -10.16 26.37
C SER A 76 6.32 -9.53 25.32
N LEU A 77 7.46 -8.97 25.76
CA LEU A 77 8.48 -8.39 24.88
C LEU A 77 9.12 -9.44 23.97
N ILE A 78 9.53 -10.58 24.53
CA ILE A 78 10.14 -11.68 23.78
C ILE A 78 9.15 -12.22 22.75
N LYS A 79 7.88 -12.41 23.12
CA LYS A 79 6.83 -12.86 22.20
C LYS A 79 6.64 -11.88 21.04
N TYR A 80 6.56 -10.58 21.33
CA TYR A 80 6.45 -9.53 20.31
C TYR A 80 7.63 -9.56 19.33
N PHE A 81 8.88 -9.59 19.83
CA PHE A 81 10.06 -9.64 18.95
C PHE A 81 10.19 -10.95 18.17
N THR A 82 9.66 -12.06 18.70
CA THR A 82 9.61 -13.33 17.95
C THR A 82 8.74 -13.18 16.71
N LEU A 83 7.55 -12.59 16.84
CA LEU A 83 6.64 -12.37 15.70
C LEU A 83 7.26 -11.42 14.68
N LEU A 84 7.87 -10.33 15.15
CA LEU A 84 8.59 -9.40 14.28
C LEU A 84 9.72 -10.10 13.51
N SER A 85 10.46 -10.98 14.18
CA SER A 85 11.55 -11.74 13.55
C SER A 85 11.05 -12.71 12.48
N VAL A 86 9.87 -13.32 12.67
CA VAL A 86 9.27 -14.21 11.67
C VAL A 86 8.95 -13.44 10.39
N ASP A 87 8.34 -12.26 10.51
CA ASP A 87 8.03 -11.40 9.36
C ASP A 87 9.31 -10.90 8.68
N GLU A 88 10.30 -10.49 9.46
CA GLU A 88 11.57 -10.00 8.94
C GLU A 88 12.35 -11.08 8.17
N VAL A 89 12.35 -12.33 8.66
CA VAL A 89 12.98 -13.46 7.95
C VAL A 89 12.35 -13.67 6.58
N ARG A 90 11.03 -13.51 6.47
CA ARG A 90 10.30 -13.61 5.19
C ARG A 90 10.65 -12.46 4.26
N MET A 91 10.70 -11.23 4.77
CA MET A 91 11.08 -10.07 3.96
C MET A 91 12.51 -10.19 3.43
N LEU A 92 13.44 -10.65 4.27
CA LEU A 92 14.82 -10.94 3.88
C LEU A 92 14.92 -12.08 2.85
N GLU A 93 14.01 -13.06 2.89
CA GLU A 93 13.96 -14.13 1.89
C GLU A 93 13.60 -13.60 0.50
N ILE A 94 12.58 -12.74 0.42
CA ILE A 94 12.17 -12.08 -0.82
C ILE A 94 13.29 -11.15 -1.33
N GLU A 95 13.89 -10.34 -0.45
CA GLU A 95 14.97 -9.42 -0.84
C GLU A 95 16.18 -10.18 -1.39
N ILE A 96 16.59 -11.27 -0.74
CA ILE A 96 17.71 -12.10 -1.20
C ILE A 96 17.41 -12.67 -2.59
N GLU A 97 16.19 -13.15 -2.83
CA GLU A 97 15.79 -13.67 -4.14
C GLU A 97 15.87 -12.58 -5.22
N CYS A 98 15.34 -11.38 -4.95
CA CYS A 98 15.42 -10.26 -5.90
C CYS A 98 16.87 -9.85 -6.18
N LEU A 99 17.73 -9.83 -5.16
CA LEU A 99 19.14 -9.50 -5.33
C LEU A 99 19.88 -10.56 -6.15
N GLN A 100 19.57 -11.85 -5.96
CA GLN A 100 20.14 -12.94 -6.75
C GLN A 100 19.71 -12.88 -8.22
N GLN A 101 18.43 -12.58 -8.49
CA GLN A 101 17.92 -12.38 -9.84
C GLN A 101 18.64 -11.22 -10.53
N ARG A 102 18.80 -10.08 -9.84
CA ARG A 102 19.55 -8.93 -10.36
C ARG A 102 21.02 -9.26 -10.64
N GLU A 103 21.67 -10.04 -9.79
CA GLU A 103 23.06 -10.46 -9.98
C GLU A 103 23.19 -11.36 -11.22
N ALA A 104 22.25 -12.29 -11.42
CA ALA A 104 22.20 -13.13 -12.61
C ALA A 104 22.00 -12.32 -13.90
N GLU A 105 21.09 -11.34 -13.90
CA GLU A 105 20.86 -10.43 -15.04
C GLU A 105 22.10 -9.59 -15.38
N CYS A 106 22.91 -9.20 -14.39
CA CYS A 106 24.13 -8.43 -14.61
C CYS A 106 25.29 -9.29 -15.14
N ASP A 107 25.34 -10.57 -14.78
CA ASP A 107 26.37 -11.52 -15.22
C ASP A 107 26.21 -11.95 -16.69
N ASP A 108 24.97 -11.93 -17.22
CA ASP A 108 24.69 -12.22 -18.63
C ASP A 108 25.19 -11.12 -19.59
N ASP A 109 25.28 -9.88 -19.13
CA ASP A 109 25.86 -8.78 -19.92
C ASP A 109 27.39 -8.90 -20.09
N ASP A 110 28.09 -9.57 -19.15
CA ASP A 110 29.56 -9.74 -19.20
C ASP A 110 29.99 -11.01 -19.96
N ARG A 111 29.12 -12.03 -20.08
CA ARG A 111 29.45 -13.31 -20.73
C ARG A 111 29.08 -13.39 -22.22
N GLY A 112 28.36 -12.39 -22.75
CA GLY A 112 27.88 -12.37 -24.14
C GLY A 112 28.47 -11.30 -25.06
N ARG A 113 29.15 -10.28 -24.53
CA ARG A 113 29.75 -9.22 -25.35
C ARG A 113 31.26 -9.35 -25.39
N GLY A 114 31.71 -10.27 -26.23
CA GLY A 114 33.02 -10.15 -26.87
C GLY A 114 33.22 -8.69 -27.29
N ARG A 115 34.34 -8.11 -26.83
CA ARG A 115 34.79 -6.76 -27.15
C ARG A 115 35.14 -6.65 -28.63
N GLU A 116 34.16 -6.79 -29.51
CA GLU A 116 34.33 -6.55 -30.93
C GLU A 116 33.16 -5.70 -31.43
N ASN A 117 33.40 -4.38 -31.42
CA ASN A 117 32.68 -3.39 -32.21
C ASN A 117 31.16 -3.21 -31.99
N ASP A 118 30.68 -3.11 -30.75
CA ASP A 118 29.37 -2.45 -30.54
C ASP A 118 29.53 -0.92 -30.46
N LEU A 119 29.72 -0.31 -31.63
CA LEU A 119 29.65 1.15 -31.82
C LEU A 119 28.22 1.72 -31.67
N ARG A 120 27.23 0.92 -31.25
CA ARG A 120 25.83 1.38 -31.12
C ARG A 120 25.52 1.98 -29.75
N HIS A 121 26.42 1.84 -28.76
CA HIS A 121 26.22 2.34 -27.38
C HIS A 121 27.37 3.20 -26.83
N ALA A 122 28.37 3.56 -27.63
CA ALA A 122 29.23 4.65 -27.23
C ALA A 122 28.37 5.92 -27.19
N PRO A 123 28.16 6.57 -26.02
CA PRO A 123 27.53 7.88 -26.01
C PRO A 123 28.40 8.74 -26.94
N PRO A 124 27.81 9.43 -27.94
CA PRO A 124 28.61 10.33 -28.76
C PRO A 124 29.39 11.22 -27.80
N THR A 125 30.69 11.38 -28.00
CA THR A 125 31.49 12.37 -27.28
C THR A 125 30.84 13.72 -27.53
N MET A 126 29.90 14.07 -26.66
CA MET A 126 29.22 15.34 -26.67
C MET A 126 30.28 16.30 -26.14
N GLU A 127 30.98 16.98 -27.05
CA GLU A 127 31.42 18.33 -26.76
C GLU A 127 30.26 19.00 -26.05
N ARG A 128 30.49 19.55 -24.85
CA ARG A 128 29.47 20.17 -24.00
C ARG A 128 28.82 21.30 -24.78
N ARG A 129 27.84 20.98 -25.62
CA ARG A 129 26.96 21.94 -26.25
C ARG A 129 26.15 22.51 -25.12
N GLN A 130 26.36 23.80 -24.87
CA GLN A 130 25.56 24.60 -23.96
C GLN A 130 24.09 24.20 -24.15
N PRO A 131 23.33 23.95 -23.07
CA PRO A 131 21.93 23.57 -23.21
C PRO A 131 21.24 24.62 -24.08
N TRP A 132 20.51 24.16 -25.09
CA TRP A 132 19.71 25.02 -25.93
C TRP A 132 18.56 25.55 -25.07
N VAL A 133 18.82 26.68 -24.39
CA VAL A 133 17.80 27.36 -23.58
C VAL A 133 16.81 27.99 -24.55
N VAL A 134 15.72 27.28 -24.85
CA VAL A 134 14.56 27.87 -25.52
C VAL A 134 13.86 28.75 -24.51
N ARG A 135 14.18 30.04 -24.58
CA ARG A 135 13.41 31.09 -23.89
C ARG A 135 12.03 31.10 -24.54
N LEU A 136 10.98 30.84 -23.74
CA LEU A 136 9.59 30.74 -24.22
C LEU A 136 9.10 32.03 -24.90
N ASP A 137 9.77 33.16 -24.63
CA ASP A 137 9.38 34.49 -25.06
C ASP A 137 10.24 35.03 -26.22
N ALA A 138 11.21 34.25 -26.72
CA ALA A 138 12.09 34.70 -27.79
C ALA A 138 11.40 34.59 -29.17
N PRO A 139 11.39 35.66 -29.98
CA PRO A 139 10.79 35.66 -31.32
C PRO A 139 11.73 34.94 -32.28
N THR A 140 11.83 33.61 -32.16
CA THR A 140 12.45 32.78 -33.19
C THR A 140 11.48 32.63 -34.36
N VAL A 141 12.05 32.61 -35.57
CA VAL A 141 11.44 32.72 -36.91
C VAL A 141 10.57 31.49 -37.29
N ALA A 142 9.79 30.96 -36.35
CA ALA A 142 8.85 29.88 -36.61
C ALA A 142 7.51 30.45 -37.07
N ALA A 143 7.03 29.92 -38.20
CA ALA A 143 5.80 30.26 -38.90
C ALA A 143 4.58 30.46 -37.95
N PRO A 144 3.59 31.30 -38.31
CA PRO A 144 2.45 31.65 -37.46
C PRO A 144 1.63 30.45 -36.96
N GLU A 145 1.66 29.31 -37.65
CA GLU A 145 1.02 28.06 -37.24
C GLU A 145 1.69 27.44 -35.99
N SER A 146 3.02 27.57 -35.87
CA SER A 146 3.77 27.12 -34.69
C SER A 146 3.48 27.97 -33.44
N ARG A 147 2.95 29.19 -33.58
CA ARG A 147 2.46 29.98 -32.43
C ARG A 147 1.13 29.46 -31.90
N ARG A 148 0.20 29.08 -32.78
CA ARG A 148 -1.11 28.53 -32.39
C ARG A 148 -0.96 27.19 -31.69
N ASN A 149 -0.11 26.31 -32.22
CA ASN A 149 0.17 25.03 -31.57
C ASN A 149 0.82 25.20 -30.17
N ARG A 150 1.66 26.22 -29.98
CA ARG A 150 2.28 26.51 -28.67
C ARG A 150 1.29 27.03 -27.63
N LEU A 151 0.37 27.91 -28.01
CA LEU A 151 -0.70 28.40 -27.12
C LEU A 151 -1.64 27.25 -26.73
N ASN A 152 -2.03 26.41 -27.69
CA ASN A 152 -2.87 25.24 -27.44
C ASN A 152 -2.20 24.21 -26.51
N VAL A 153 -0.89 23.97 -26.68
CA VAL A 153 -0.14 23.07 -25.80
C VAL A 153 -0.06 23.65 -24.39
N ARG A 154 0.24 24.96 -24.23
CA ARG A 154 0.27 25.64 -22.94
C ARG A 154 -1.06 25.48 -22.19
N ASP A 155 -2.17 25.65 -22.89
CA ASP A 155 -3.51 25.55 -22.30
C ASP A 155 -3.92 24.11 -21.98
N GLN A 156 -3.15 23.10 -22.41
CA GLN A 156 -3.38 21.68 -22.15
C GLN A 156 -2.50 21.09 -21.04
N VAL A 157 -1.43 21.77 -20.63
CA VAL A 157 -0.55 21.30 -19.53
C VAL A 157 -1.09 21.81 -18.18
N PHE A 158 -0.86 21.03 -17.10
CA PHE A 158 -1.27 21.37 -15.73
C PHE A 158 -2.79 21.45 -15.50
N LYS A 159 -3.59 20.71 -16.28
CA LYS A 159 -5.00 20.49 -15.94
C LYS A 159 -5.10 19.48 -14.80
N PRO A 160 -6.01 19.71 -13.83
CA PRO A 160 -6.29 18.72 -12.80
C PRO A 160 -6.87 17.44 -13.44
N ASP A 161 -6.46 16.29 -12.91
CA ASP A 161 -6.87 14.96 -13.39
C ASP A 161 -8.33 14.61 -12.99
N ILE A 162 -8.96 15.48 -12.21
CA ILE A 162 -10.31 15.35 -11.68
C ILE A 162 -11.19 16.38 -12.41
N PRO A 163 -12.42 16.00 -12.84
CA PRO A 163 -13.35 16.96 -13.44
C PRO A 163 -13.61 18.11 -12.46
N MET A 164 -13.32 19.32 -12.91
CA MET A 164 -13.55 20.52 -12.12
C MET A 164 -15.05 20.78 -11.99
N PRO A 165 -15.53 21.26 -10.83
CA PRO A 165 -16.90 21.71 -10.69
C PRO A 165 -17.23 22.76 -11.75
N THR A 166 -18.20 22.46 -12.61
CA THR A 166 -18.66 23.36 -13.67
C THR A 166 -19.74 24.34 -13.19
N MET A 167 -20.24 24.15 -11.97
CA MET A 167 -21.32 24.93 -11.38
C MET A 167 -20.85 25.56 -10.08
N THR A 168 -21.35 26.75 -9.79
CA THR A 168 -21.05 27.42 -8.51
C THR A 168 -21.83 26.77 -7.37
N LEU A 169 -21.34 26.92 -6.13
CA LEU A 169 -22.02 26.44 -4.92
C LEU A 169 -23.46 26.95 -4.80
N ASP A 170 -23.68 28.21 -5.19
CA ASP A 170 -24.99 28.87 -5.15
C ASP A 170 -25.93 28.35 -6.24
N GLU A 171 -25.40 28.01 -7.41
CA GLU A 171 -26.15 27.39 -8.50
C GLU A 171 -26.56 25.94 -8.15
N TRP A 172 -25.65 25.19 -7.52
CA TRP A 172 -25.94 23.86 -7.01
C TRP A 172 -27.00 23.88 -5.91
N ALA A 173 -26.94 24.84 -4.98
CA ALA A 173 -27.95 25.00 -3.94
C ALA A 173 -29.35 25.29 -4.51
N ARG A 174 -29.44 26.11 -5.58
CA ARG A 174 -30.72 26.37 -6.27
C ARG A 174 -31.27 25.13 -6.96
N LEU A 175 -30.42 24.34 -7.62
CA LEU A 175 -30.84 23.08 -8.24
C LEU A 175 -31.36 22.09 -7.21
N GLU A 176 -30.68 21.98 -6.06
CA GLU A 176 -31.12 21.10 -4.99
C GLU A 176 -32.46 21.54 -4.38
N GLN A 177 -32.64 22.85 -4.16
CA GLN A 177 -33.93 23.40 -3.74
C GLN A 177 -35.03 23.13 -4.75
N GLN A 178 -34.74 23.29 -6.05
CA GLN A 178 -35.71 22.99 -7.11
C GLN A 178 -36.05 21.50 -7.16
N ASN A 179 -35.06 20.61 -7.02
CA ASN A 179 -35.27 19.17 -6.96
C ASN A 179 -36.10 18.74 -5.75
N LEU A 180 -35.88 19.35 -4.57
CA LEU A 180 -36.68 19.11 -3.37
C LEU A 180 -38.14 19.53 -3.55
N ILE A 181 -38.38 20.70 -4.15
CA ILE A 181 -39.74 21.19 -4.44
C ILE A 181 -40.42 20.29 -5.48
N SER A 182 -39.70 19.88 -6.52
CA SER A 182 -40.20 18.99 -7.58
C SER A 182 -40.51 17.59 -7.04
N SER A 183 -39.64 17.07 -6.15
CA SER A 183 -39.83 15.78 -5.50
C SER A 183 -40.96 15.80 -4.47
N SER A 184 -41.14 16.93 -3.77
CA SER A 184 -42.26 17.15 -2.85
C SER A 184 -43.60 17.19 -3.59
N ASN A 185 -43.65 17.83 -4.76
CA ASN A 185 -44.86 17.85 -5.59
C ASN A 185 -45.18 16.47 -6.19
N ASN A 186 -44.16 15.70 -6.60
CA ASN A 186 -44.36 14.33 -7.11
C ASN A 186 -44.75 13.31 -6.03
N GLN A 187 -44.48 13.56 -4.73
CA GLN A 187 -44.93 12.70 -3.63
C GLN A 187 -46.40 12.92 -3.23
N GLN A 188 -47.05 14.01 -3.66
CA GLN A 188 -48.48 14.24 -3.39
C GLN A 188 -49.42 13.50 -4.35
N GLU A 189 -48.93 12.95 -5.48
CA GLU A 189 -49.76 12.25 -6.48
C GLU A 189 -49.56 10.72 -6.53
N GLN A 190 -48.72 10.13 -5.67
CA GLN A 190 -48.54 8.68 -5.59
C GLN A 190 -49.12 8.14 -4.26
N PRO A 191 -50.16 7.29 -4.27
CA PRO A 191 -50.54 6.55 -3.08
C PRO A 191 -49.40 5.60 -2.71
N ARG A 192 -48.81 5.80 -1.53
CA ARG A 192 -47.83 4.87 -0.94
C ARG A 192 -48.53 3.55 -0.60
N GLU A 193 -48.48 2.59 -1.51
CA GLU A 193 -48.74 1.17 -1.22
C GLU A 193 -47.42 0.46 -0.90
N GLY A 194 -47.28 -0.03 0.34
CA GLY A 194 -46.25 -0.97 0.82
C GLY A 194 -44.83 -0.38 0.86
N ASP A 195 -44.04 -0.41 1.93
CA ASP A 195 -43.87 -1.43 2.94
C ASP A 195 -43.29 -0.71 4.17
N ALA A 196 -44.07 -0.64 5.23
CA ALA A 196 -43.67 -0.11 6.52
C ALA A 196 -43.72 -1.25 7.53
N SER A 197 -42.90 -2.29 7.34
CA SER A 197 -42.52 -3.18 8.44
C SER A 197 -41.23 -3.93 8.14
N SER A 198 -40.08 -3.39 8.58
CA SER A 198 -38.94 -4.15 9.14
C SER A 198 -37.71 -3.25 9.31
N ASP A 199 -37.76 -2.30 10.25
CA ASP A 199 -36.60 -1.46 10.60
C ASP A 199 -36.29 -1.52 12.10
N SER A 200 -36.26 -2.73 12.68
CA SER A 200 -35.96 -2.87 14.11
C SER A 200 -35.26 -4.17 14.53
N SER A 201 -34.61 -4.90 13.62
CA SER A 201 -33.81 -6.07 14.04
C SER A 201 -32.72 -6.56 13.07
N SER A 202 -32.13 -5.70 12.23
CA SER A 202 -31.04 -6.14 11.33
C SER A 202 -30.00 -5.07 11.05
N ASP A 203 -29.48 -4.42 12.09
CA ASP A 203 -28.33 -3.51 11.97
C ASP A 203 -27.00 -4.30 11.90
N ASP A 204 -26.93 -5.46 12.55
CA ASP A 204 -25.70 -6.28 12.65
C ASP A 204 -25.34 -7.01 11.32
N ASN A 205 -26.33 -7.41 10.52
CA ASN A 205 -26.07 -8.06 9.23
C ASN A 205 -25.61 -7.08 8.14
N SER A 206 -25.96 -5.79 8.26
CA SER A 206 -25.59 -4.78 7.25
C SER A 206 -24.10 -4.43 7.34
N ASP A 207 -23.55 -4.36 8.55
CA ASP A 207 -22.13 -4.11 8.79
C ASP A 207 -21.28 -5.33 8.37
N GLU A 208 -21.72 -6.55 8.71
CA GLU A 208 -21.04 -7.77 8.25
C GLU A 208 -21.06 -7.93 6.72
N GLU A 209 -22.18 -7.61 6.07
CA GLU A 209 -22.28 -7.65 4.60
C GLU A 209 -21.41 -6.57 3.95
N ALA A 210 -21.34 -5.37 4.53
CA ALA A 210 -20.46 -4.30 4.09
C ALA A 210 -18.98 -4.69 4.23
N GLU A 211 -18.59 -5.33 5.33
CA GLU A 211 -17.24 -5.86 5.53
C GLU A 211 -16.89 -6.95 4.52
N LEU A 212 -17.79 -7.91 4.28
CA LEU A 212 -17.59 -8.97 3.29
C LEU A 212 -17.48 -8.40 1.88
N LYS A 213 -18.27 -7.38 1.55
CA LYS A 213 -18.20 -6.68 0.26
C LYS A 213 -16.90 -5.90 0.10
N ALA A 214 -16.42 -5.24 1.16
CA ALA A 214 -15.13 -4.56 1.16
C ALA A 214 -13.96 -5.54 0.98
N ARG A 215 -13.99 -6.71 1.64
CA ARG A 215 -12.99 -7.77 1.44
C ARG A 215 -12.97 -8.29 0.01
N LYS A 216 -14.15 -8.64 -0.54
CA LYS A 216 -14.28 -9.09 -1.95
C LYS A 216 -13.79 -8.03 -2.94
N TRP A 217 -14.01 -6.76 -2.64
CA TRP A 217 -13.54 -5.66 -3.48
C TRP A 217 -12.03 -5.50 -3.45
N ASP A 218 -11.39 -5.72 -2.30
CA ASP A 218 -9.94 -5.75 -2.17
C ASP A 218 -9.33 -6.94 -2.93
N ASP A 219 -9.88 -8.15 -2.76
CA ASP A 219 -9.39 -9.35 -3.45
C ASP A 219 -9.47 -9.21 -4.97
N TRP A 220 -10.56 -8.61 -5.49
CA TRP A 220 -10.67 -8.32 -6.92
C TRP A 220 -9.60 -7.34 -7.42
N LYS A 221 -9.23 -6.31 -6.63
CA LYS A 221 -8.17 -5.37 -7.04
C LYS A 221 -6.79 -6.02 -7.09
N ASP A 222 -6.52 -6.95 -6.17
CA ASP A 222 -5.26 -7.69 -6.13
C ASP A 222 -5.12 -8.62 -7.36
N ASP A 223 -6.22 -9.28 -7.76
CA ASP A 223 -6.30 -10.11 -8.98
C ASP A 223 -6.24 -9.28 -10.27
N HIS A 224 -6.55 -7.97 -10.21
CA HIS A 224 -6.59 -7.06 -11.36
C HIS A 224 -5.61 -5.90 -11.21
N PRO A 225 -4.29 -6.17 -11.22
CA PRO A 225 -3.28 -5.14 -11.05
C PRO A 225 -3.35 -4.11 -12.19
N ARG A 226 -3.42 -2.83 -11.82
CA ARG A 226 -3.46 -1.71 -12.78
C ARG A 226 -2.29 -1.81 -13.76
N GLY A 227 -2.58 -1.63 -15.06
CA GLY A 227 -1.55 -1.69 -16.12
C GLY A 227 -1.29 -3.09 -16.68
N ALA A 228 -2.07 -4.12 -16.34
CA ALA A 228 -1.97 -5.46 -16.93
C ALA A 228 -1.97 -5.48 -18.47
N GLY A 229 -2.72 -4.59 -19.12
CA GLY A 229 -2.84 -4.54 -20.59
C GLY A 229 -1.61 -4.02 -21.34
N ASN A 230 -0.70 -3.27 -20.68
CA ASN A 230 0.45 -2.63 -21.37
C ASN A 230 1.79 -3.33 -21.11
N LYS A 231 1.77 -4.52 -20.48
CA LYS A 231 2.99 -5.29 -20.15
C LYS A 231 3.42 -6.25 -21.26
N MET A 232 2.54 -6.55 -22.22
CA MET A 232 2.76 -7.57 -23.26
C MET A 232 3.23 -7.00 -24.61
N THR A 233 3.18 -5.68 -24.79
CA THR A 233 3.36 -5.02 -26.11
C THR A 233 4.63 -4.19 -26.25
N ASN A 234 5.46 -4.08 -25.21
CA ASN A 234 6.73 -3.35 -25.27
C ASN A 234 7.90 -4.33 -25.06
N ILE A 235 8.06 -5.23 -26.02
CA ILE A 235 9.31 -5.95 -26.25
C ILE A 235 10.01 -5.13 -27.33
N GLY A 236 11.07 -4.42 -26.94
CA GLY A 236 11.91 -3.62 -27.85
C GLY A 236 12.60 -4.47 -28.89
#